data_AF-A0A4R3NSW7-F1
#
_entry.id   AF-A0A4R3NSW7-F1
#
_cell.length_a   1.000
_cell.length_b   1.000
_cell.length_c   1.000
_cell.angle_alpha   90.00
_cell.angle_beta   90.00
_cell.angle_gamma   90.00
#
_symmetry.space_group_name_H-M   'P 1'
#
loop_
_entity.id
_entity.type
_entity.pdbx_description
1 polymer ?
#
loop_
_entity_poly.entity_id
_entity_poly.type
_entity_poly.pdbx_seq_one_letter_code
_entity_poly.pdbx_strand_id
1 'polypeptide(L)'
;MAAFLAKYLSPLVVAGLLFAAGGLLAFTAVNEVNGMVKDAKDMATAERNAFWKGKIAEANAAKEAAVAAQLRAVMLADNKIRTAEAEAETKLKEMERANAALPGGAACGLGPERVRILPR
;
A
#
# COMPACT_ATOMS: atom_id res chain seq x y z
N MET A 1 -67.73 49.61 -7.60
CA MET A 1 -67.02 48.33 -7.83
C MET A 1 -65.52 48.43 -7.53
N ALA A 2 -64.77 49.36 -8.13
CA ALA A 2 -63.31 49.46 -7.94
C ALA A 2 -62.84 49.65 -6.48
N ALA A 3 -63.54 50.47 -5.68
CA ALA A 3 -63.18 50.73 -4.28
C ALA A 3 -63.37 49.51 -3.34
N PHE A 4 -64.34 48.63 -3.64
CA PHE A 4 -64.54 47.39 -2.88
C PHE A 4 -63.47 46.35 -3.23
N LEU A 5 -63.12 46.21 -4.51
CA LEU A 5 -62.00 45.37 -4.96
C LEU A 5 -60.67 45.80 -4.34
N ALA A 6 -60.36 47.10 -4.30
CA ALA A 6 -59.13 47.61 -3.69
C ALA A 6 -59.04 47.32 -2.17
N LYS A 7 -60.17 47.38 -1.45
CA LYS A 7 -60.24 47.13 -0.01
C LYS A 7 -59.93 45.67 0.37
N TYR A 8 -60.26 44.71 -0.50
CA TYR A 8 -59.96 43.29 -0.27
C TYR A 8 -58.67 42.82 -0.96
N LEU A 9 -58.25 43.43 -2.07
CA LEU A 9 -56.95 43.13 -2.69
C LEU A 9 -55.78 43.57 -1.81
N SER A 10 -55.88 44.72 -1.13
CA SER A 10 -54.76 45.25 -0.33
C SER A 10 -54.28 44.28 0.77
N PRO A 11 -55.14 43.68 1.62
CA PRO A 11 -54.68 42.71 2.63
C PRO A 11 -54.18 41.39 1.99
N LEU A 12 -54.74 40.98 0.85
CA LEU A 12 -54.29 39.79 0.12
C LEU A 12 -52.88 39.95 -0.45
N VAL A 13 -52.57 41.12 -1.02
CA VAL A 13 -51.23 41.44 -1.51
C VAL A 13 -50.23 41.50 -0.35
N VAL A 14 -50.60 42.12 0.77
CA VAL A 14 -49.74 42.16 1.96
C VAL A 14 -49.51 40.76 2.54
N ALA A 15 -50.54 39.92 2.63
CA ALA A 15 -50.41 38.54 3.06
C ALA A 15 -49.50 37.75 2.10
N GLY A 16 -49.69 37.90 0.78
CA GLY A 16 -48.85 37.26 -0.23
C GLY A 16 -47.38 37.65 -0.12
N LEU A 17 -47.09 38.94 0.12
CA LEU A 17 -45.72 39.42 0.36
C LEU A 17 -45.11 38.85 1.64
N LEU A 18 -45.88 38.74 2.72
CA LEU A 18 -45.42 38.13 3.98
C LEU A 18 -45.10 36.64 3.80
N PHE A 19 -45.94 35.89 3.08
CA PHE A 19 -45.66 34.49 2.77
C PHE A 19 -44.43 34.33 1.87
N ALA A 20 -44.28 35.18 0.85
CA ALA A 20 -43.11 35.15 -0.02
C ALA A 20 -41.82 35.48 0.77
N ALA A 21 -41.85 36.50 1.62
CA ALA A 21 -40.72 36.87 2.47
C ALA A 21 -40.38 35.76 3.48
N GLY A 22 -41.40 35.20 4.14
CA GLY A 22 -41.22 34.07 5.06
C GLY A 22 -40.66 32.83 4.38
N GLY A 23 -41.15 32.51 3.17
CA GLY A 23 -40.66 31.40 2.36
C GLY A 23 -39.21 31.58 1.92
N LEU A 24 -38.84 32.80 1.50
CA LEU A 24 -37.45 33.12 1.15
C LEU A 24 -36.53 32.98 2.36
N LEU A 25 -36.91 33.54 3.51
CA LEU A 25 -36.14 33.41 4.75
C LEU A 25 -35.98 31.94 5.16
N ALA A 26 -37.06 31.16 5.16
CA ALA A 26 -37.02 29.74 5.47
C ALA A 26 -36.10 28.97 4.51
N PHE A 27 -36.17 29.27 3.21
CA PHE A 27 -35.30 28.66 2.20
C PHE A 27 -33.83 28.99 2.43
N THR A 28 -33.50 30.26 2.72
CA THR A 28 -32.12 30.67 3.02
C THR A 28 -31.59 30.01 4.28
N ALA A 29 -32.40 29.93 5.34
CA ALA A 29 -32.03 29.26 6.58
C ALA A 29 -31.74 27.77 6.37
N VAL A 30 -32.58 27.06 5.61
CA VAL A 30 -32.35 25.64 5.28
C VAL A 30 -31.08 25.46 4.46
N ASN A 31 -30.82 26.32 3.49
CA ASN A 31 -29.60 26.24 2.68
C ASN A 31 -28.33 26.50 3.51
N GLU A 32 -28.37 27.47 4.42
CA GLU A 32 -27.25 27.75 5.32
C GLU A 32 -26.93 26.54 6.20
N VAL A 33 -27.96 25.95 6.83
CA VAL A 33 -27.80 24.75 7.66
C VAL A 33 -27.24 23.58 6.83
N ASN A 34 -27.73 23.38 5.61
CA ASN A 34 -27.20 22.36 4.71
C ASN A 34 -25.73 22.63 4.34
N GLY A 35 -25.37 23.88 4.12
CA GLY A 35 -23.98 24.32 3.92
C GLY A 35 -23.10 23.96 5.10
N MET A 36 -23.50 24.33 6.32
CA MET A 36 -22.77 24.00 7.54
C MET A 36 -22.57 22.49 7.74
N VAL A 37 -23.60 21.68 7.45
CA VAL A 37 -23.52 20.21 7.54
C VAL A 37 -22.55 19.65 6.51
N LYS A 38 -22.58 20.17 5.29
CA LYS A 38 -21.66 19.77 4.23
C LYS A 38 -20.22 20.11 4.61
N ASP A 39 -19.97 21.33 5.07
CA ASP A 39 -18.64 21.79 5.46
C ASP A 39 -18.09 20.97 6.63
N ALA A 40 -18.91 20.70 7.65
CA ALA A 40 -18.52 19.84 8.78
C ALA A 40 -18.15 18.42 8.32
N LYS A 41 -18.91 17.85 7.36
CA LYS A 41 -18.61 16.53 6.79
C LYS A 41 -17.32 16.54 5.98
N ASP A 42 -17.12 17.57 5.16
CA ASP A 42 -15.96 17.71 4.30
C ASP A 42 -14.69 17.92 5.14
N MET A 43 -14.75 18.72 6.21
CA MET A 43 -13.68 18.87 7.20
C MET A 43 -13.36 17.56 7.93
N ALA A 44 -14.36 16.87 8.50
CA ALA A 44 -14.14 15.61 9.20
C ALA A 44 -13.54 14.54 8.27
N THR A 45 -13.95 14.52 7.00
CA THR A 45 -13.38 13.62 5.99
C THR A 45 -11.94 13.99 5.67
N ALA A 46 -11.63 15.27 5.52
CA ALA A 46 -10.27 15.75 5.26
C ALA A 46 -9.32 15.41 6.42
N GLU A 47 -9.71 15.65 7.66
CA GLU A 47 -8.93 15.31 8.85
C GLU A 47 -8.65 13.81 8.93
N ARG A 48 -9.70 12.98 8.76
CA ARG A 48 -9.56 11.53 8.75
C ARG A 48 -8.63 11.06 7.63
N ASN A 49 -8.78 11.60 6.43
CA ASN A 49 -7.93 11.24 5.29
C ASN A 49 -6.48 11.64 5.53
N ALA A 50 -6.23 12.82 6.09
CA ALA A 50 -4.88 13.27 6.46
C ALA A 50 -4.24 12.35 7.50
N PHE A 51 -4.99 12.00 8.56
CA PHE A 51 -4.54 11.07 9.59
C PHE A 51 -4.15 9.71 9.01
N TRP A 52 -5.04 9.10 8.23
CA TRP A 52 -4.77 7.78 7.65
C TRP A 52 -3.67 7.82 6.60
N LYS A 53 -3.58 8.88 5.79
CA LYS A 53 -2.47 9.05 4.85
C LYS A 53 -1.12 9.10 5.59
N GLY A 54 -1.06 9.79 6.74
CA GLY A 54 0.11 9.79 7.61
C GLY A 54 0.45 8.39 8.14
N LYS A 55 -0.55 7.68 8.67
CA LYS A 55 -0.35 6.31 9.19
C LYS A 55 0.08 5.31 8.12
N ILE A 56 -0.48 5.42 6.91
CA ILE A 56 -0.08 4.58 5.77
C ILE A 56 1.36 4.90 5.37
N ALA A 57 1.76 6.18 5.34
CA ALA A 57 3.13 6.57 5.02
C ALA A 57 4.13 6.02 6.06
N GLU A 58 3.79 6.11 7.35
CA GLU A 58 4.57 5.54 8.45
C GLU A 58 4.73 4.01 8.31
N ALA A 59 3.62 3.31 8.07
CA ALA A 59 3.61 1.86 7.88
C ALA A 59 4.41 1.42 6.63
N ASN A 60 4.29 2.17 5.54
CA ASN A 60 5.05 1.90 4.31
C ASN A 60 6.54 2.11 4.54
N ALA A 61 6.95 3.19 5.22
CA ALA A 61 8.35 3.42 5.56
C ALA A 61 8.94 2.29 6.42
N ALA A 62 8.18 1.80 7.42
CA ALA A 62 8.59 0.67 8.24
C ALA A 62 8.72 -0.63 7.42
N LYS A 63 7.78 -0.88 6.49
CA LYS A 63 7.83 -2.03 5.60
C LYS A 63 9.05 -1.98 4.68
N GLU A 64 9.32 -0.84 4.05
CA GLU A 64 10.49 -0.66 3.18
C GLU A 64 11.80 -0.88 3.96
N ALA A 65 11.89 -0.38 5.20
CA ALA A 65 13.04 -0.62 6.06
C ALA A 65 13.22 -2.12 6.38
N ALA A 66 12.12 -2.84 6.66
CA ALA A 66 12.14 -4.27 6.92
C ALA A 66 12.56 -5.08 5.67
N VAL A 67 12.02 -4.73 4.49
CA VAL A 67 12.40 -5.36 3.22
C VAL A 67 13.89 -5.13 2.93
N ALA A 68 14.39 -3.91 3.12
CA ALA A 68 15.81 -3.61 2.95
C ALA A 68 16.70 -4.42 3.91
N ALA A 69 16.28 -4.57 5.18
CA ALA A 69 16.99 -5.40 6.14
C ALA A 69 16.99 -6.88 5.74
N GLN A 70 15.86 -7.40 5.29
CA GLN A 70 15.74 -8.78 4.81
C GLN A 70 16.62 -9.03 3.57
N LEU A 71 16.61 -8.11 2.60
CA LEU A 71 17.47 -8.22 1.40
C LEU A 71 18.95 -8.25 1.78
N ARG A 72 19.39 -7.41 2.72
CA ARG A 72 20.77 -7.44 3.23
C ARG A 72 21.10 -8.78 3.89
N ALA A 73 20.20 -9.30 4.71
CA ALA A 73 20.39 -10.60 5.37
C ALA A 73 20.50 -11.74 4.33
N VAL A 74 19.65 -11.73 3.30
CA VAL A 74 19.70 -12.69 2.20
C VAL A 74 21.01 -12.58 1.43
N MET A 75 21.46 -11.38 1.08
CA MET A 75 22.75 -11.18 0.40
C MET A 75 23.93 -11.70 1.23
N LEU A 76 23.93 -11.47 2.54
CA LEU A 76 24.96 -12.00 3.43
C LEU A 76 24.93 -13.53 3.51
N ALA A 77 23.75 -14.13 3.55
CA ALA A 77 23.60 -15.58 3.52
C ALA A 77 24.07 -16.18 2.18
N ASP A 78 23.67 -15.57 1.05
CA ASP A 78 24.08 -16.02 -0.28
C ASP A 78 25.60 -15.94 -0.47
N ASN A 79 26.22 -14.84 -0.02
CA ASN A 79 27.68 -14.72 -0.04
C ASN A 79 28.36 -15.81 0.78
N LYS A 80 27.86 -16.14 1.98
CA LYS A 80 28.41 -17.22 2.81
C LYS A 80 28.28 -18.59 2.15
N ILE A 81 27.14 -18.86 1.49
CA ILE A 81 26.91 -20.10 0.76
C ILE A 81 27.90 -20.20 -0.40
N ARG A 82 28.02 -19.15 -1.23
CA ARG A 82 28.98 -19.14 -2.35
C ARG A 82 30.42 -19.32 -1.90
N THR A 83 30.83 -18.72 -0.78
CA THR A 83 32.17 -18.94 -0.23
C THR A 83 32.38 -20.39 0.20
N ALA A 84 31.39 -20.99 0.86
CA ALA A 84 31.46 -22.38 1.29
C ALA A 84 31.47 -23.35 0.10
N GLU A 85 30.69 -23.07 -0.95
CA GLU A 85 30.70 -23.83 -2.20
C GLU A 85 32.07 -23.76 -2.89
N ALA A 86 32.64 -22.55 -3.02
CA ALA A 86 33.97 -22.37 -3.60
C ALA A 86 35.07 -23.11 -2.82
N GLU A 87 35.01 -23.08 -1.48
CA GLU A 87 35.91 -23.85 -0.62
C GLU A 87 35.72 -25.37 -0.80
N ALA A 88 34.47 -25.83 -0.88
CA ALA A 88 34.15 -27.24 -1.07
C ALA A 88 34.65 -27.73 -2.45
N GLU A 89 34.43 -26.96 -3.52
CA GLU A 89 34.95 -27.27 -4.86
C GLU A 89 36.48 -27.33 -4.88
N THR A 90 37.14 -26.40 -4.17
CA THR A 90 38.61 -26.39 -4.09
C THR A 90 39.12 -27.65 -3.41
N LYS A 91 38.53 -28.03 -2.27
CA LYS A 91 38.86 -29.28 -1.56
C LYS A 91 38.59 -30.52 -2.42
N LEU A 92 37.48 -30.55 -3.16
CA LEU A 92 37.15 -31.63 -4.09
C LEU A 92 38.23 -31.80 -5.16
N LYS A 93 38.64 -30.70 -5.82
CA LYS A 93 39.71 -30.71 -6.82
C LYS A 93 41.05 -31.15 -6.24
N GLU A 94 41.37 -30.75 -5.02
CA GLU A 94 42.58 -31.19 -4.32
C GLU A 94 42.55 -32.69 -4.03
N MET A 95 41.42 -33.22 -3.54
CA MET A 95 41.23 -34.66 -3.30
C MET A 95 41.29 -35.47 -4.59
N GLU A 96 40.69 -34.99 -5.68
CA GLU A 96 40.77 -35.63 -6.99
C GLU A 96 42.22 -35.71 -7.50
N ARG A 97 43.00 -34.63 -7.36
CA ARG A 97 44.43 -34.62 -7.71
C ARG A 97 45.24 -35.56 -6.82
N ALA A 98 45.00 -35.56 -5.52
CA ALA A 98 45.68 -36.44 -4.57
C ALA A 98 45.40 -37.91 -4.88
N ASN A 99 44.13 -38.26 -5.18
CA ASN A 99 43.74 -39.60 -5.58
C ASN A 99 44.42 -40.04 -6.90
N ALA A 100 44.52 -39.14 -7.88
CA ALA A 100 45.22 -39.43 -9.14
C ALA A 100 46.73 -39.67 -8.96
N ALA A 101 47.35 -39.09 -7.93
CA ALA A 101 48.76 -39.25 -7.63
C ALA A 101 49.09 -40.53 -6.83
N LEU A 102 48.09 -41.28 -6.35
CA LEU A 102 48.30 -42.51 -5.60
C LEU A 102 48.82 -43.64 -6.52
N PRO A 103 49.86 -44.39 -6.12
CA PRO A 103 50.37 -45.53 -6.89
C PRO A 103 49.29 -46.63 -6.97
N GLY A 104 48.86 -46.96 -8.19
CA GLY A 104 47.77 -47.90 -8.44
C GLY A 104 46.36 -47.31 -8.36
N GLY A 105 46.20 -45.98 -8.34
CA GLY A 105 44.91 -45.29 -8.13
C GLY A 105 43.79 -45.62 -9.13
N ALA A 106 44.12 -46.17 -10.30
CA ALA A 106 43.15 -46.68 -11.28
C ALA A 106 42.95 -48.21 -11.24
N ALA A 107 43.72 -48.94 -10.42
CA ALA A 107 43.75 -50.41 -10.41
C ALA A 107 42.77 -51.03 -9.40
N CYS A 108 42.38 -50.30 -8.35
CA CYS A 108 41.48 -50.79 -7.28
C CYS A 108 40.44 -49.73 -6.89
N GLY A 109 39.41 -49.51 -7.71
CA GLY A 109 38.30 -48.61 -7.38
C GLY A 109 37.22 -48.53 -8.47
N LEU A 110 35.98 -48.21 -8.08
CA LEU A 110 34.89 -47.93 -9.02
C LEU A 110 35.14 -46.55 -9.66
N GLY A 111 35.50 -46.52 -10.94
CA GLY A 111 35.69 -45.28 -11.68
C GLY A 111 34.40 -44.45 -11.78
N PRO A 112 34.49 -43.12 -12.03
CA PRO A 112 33.35 -42.21 -11.99
C PRO A 112 32.21 -42.59 -12.96
N GLU A 113 32.55 -43.24 -14.08
CA GLU A 113 31.64 -43.86 -15.03
C GLU A 113 30.82 -45.04 -14.46
N ARG A 114 31.30 -45.72 -13.40
CA ARG A 114 30.59 -46.81 -12.73
C ARG A 114 29.68 -46.36 -11.58
N VAL A 115 29.85 -45.14 -11.07
CA VAL A 115 29.09 -44.61 -9.91
C VAL A 115 28.12 -43.49 -10.31
N ARG A 116 28.14 -43.02 -11.56
CA ARG A 116 27.22 -41.99 -12.06
C ARG A 116 25.80 -42.53 -12.19
N ILE A 117 24.92 -42.13 -11.29
CA ILE A 117 23.49 -42.51 -11.27
C ILE A 117 22.63 -41.59 -12.16
N LEU A 118 23.11 -40.39 -12.51
CA LEU A 118 22.36 -39.44 -13.33
C LEU A 118 22.83 -39.43 -14.80
N PRO A 119 21.91 -39.60 -15.78
CA PRO A 119 22.22 -39.45 -17.20
C PRO A 119 22.48 -37.98 -17.57
N ARG A 120 23.25 -37.78 -18.65
CA ARG A 120 23.56 -36.45 -19.22
C ARG A 120 22.33 -35.78 -19.81
#